data_AF-A0A6M0C859-F1
#
_entry.id   AF-A0A6M0C859-F1
#
_cell.length_a   1.000
_cell.length_b   1.000
_cell.length_c   1.000
_cell.angle_alpha   90.00
_cell.angle_beta   90.00
_cell.angle_gamma   90.00
#
_symmetry.space_group_name_H-M   'P 1'
#
loop_
_entity.id
_entity.type
_entity.pdbx_description
1 polymer ?
#
loop_
_entity_poly.entity_id
_entity_poly.type
_entity_poly.pdbx_seq_one_letter_code
_entity_poly.pdbx_strand_id
1 'polypeptide(L)'
;EAKQIIFVGRQAEDYVFEKPNWWVDQVRSLANFYVKAQFGDEEIDYRNYRTTLSLSGVKSKVNFSQETDTISRMVYGMATAYMMTGEEIFLEAAEKGTEYLRDHMRFVDLDEGIVYWYHGIDVQGEREQKIFASEFGDDYDAIPAYEQIYALAGPLQTYRLNGDPRIMDDTEKTIKLFNDFYLDKSDRGGYYSHLDPITLDPLSESLGRNKGTKNWNSVGDHAPAYLINLWLATEKPEYADMLEYTFDTIEKRFPDYENSPFVNEKFFEDWSPDHTWGWQQNRAVVGHNMKIAWNLMRMNSLKAKDSYVDLAKKIADLMPAVGSDQQRGGWYDVVERVLGEDEKIHRFVWHDRKAWWQQEQSILAYYILAGILKEPEYHRLAREAAAFYNAWFLDTEDGGVYFNVLANGIPFLASGNERGKGDRK
;
A
#
# COMPACT_ATOMS: atom_id res chain seq x y z
N GLU A 1 -16.33 28.33 15.31
CA GLU A 1 -15.60 28.44 16.59
C GLU A 1 -14.66 27.24 16.71
N ALA A 2 -13.36 27.47 16.94
CA ALA A 2 -12.38 26.39 17.07
C ALA A 2 -12.40 25.85 18.51
N LYS A 3 -12.63 24.54 18.69
CA LYS A 3 -12.68 23.91 20.02
C LYS A 3 -11.30 23.51 20.55
N GLN A 4 -10.34 23.28 19.66
CA GLN A 4 -8.97 22.87 19.99
C GLN A 4 -8.03 23.36 18.88
N ILE A 5 -6.81 23.75 19.26
CA ILE A 5 -5.72 24.09 18.36
C ILE A 5 -4.50 23.26 18.79
N ILE A 6 -3.89 22.55 17.85
CA ILE A 6 -2.68 21.76 18.09
C ILE A 6 -1.49 22.49 17.43
N PHE A 7 -0.42 22.67 18.19
CA PHE A 7 0.84 23.21 17.69
C PHE A 7 1.82 22.07 17.48
N VAL A 8 2.31 21.92 16.25
CA VAL A 8 3.29 20.89 15.86
C VAL A 8 4.74 21.33 16.11
N GLY A 9 4.94 22.33 16.97
CA GLY A 9 6.23 22.79 17.46
C GLY A 9 6.08 24.04 18.33
N ARG A 10 7.20 24.61 18.78
CA ARG A 10 7.18 25.70 19.78
C ARG A 10 7.08 27.10 19.16
N GLN A 11 7.42 27.23 17.88
CA GLN A 11 7.45 28.49 17.13
C GLN A 11 6.80 28.27 15.75
N ALA A 12 6.45 29.36 15.05
CA ALA A 12 5.71 29.28 13.78
C ALA A 12 6.41 28.45 12.69
N GLU A 13 7.74 28.44 12.67
CA GLU A 13 8.58 27.72 11.69
C GLU A 13 9.35 26.54 12.33
N ASP A 14 8.95 26.12 13.54
CA ASP A 14 9.50 24.93 14.21
C ASP A 14 8.50 23.79 14.03
N TYR A 15 8.87 22.79 13.24
CA TYR A 15 8.06 21.59 12.99
C TYR A 15 8.75 20.37 13.60
N VAL A 16 8.10 19.70 14.57
CA VAL A 16 8.72 18.54 15.24
C VAL A 16 9.08 17.42 14.26
N PHE A 17 8.28 17.24 13.21
CA PHE A 17 8.49 16.21 12.18
C PHE A 17 9.58 16.53 11.17
N GLU A 18 10.17 17.73 11.21
CA GLU A 18 11.37 18.06 10.43
C GLU A 18 12.66 17.83 11.22
N LYS A 19 12.55 17.46 12.51
CA LYS A 19 13.72 17.10 13.31
C LYS A 19 14.33 15.80 12.79
N PRO A 20 15.66 15.70 12.68
CA PRO A 20 16.31 14.53 12.07
C PRO A 20 15.93 13.18 12.69
N ASN A 21 15.67 13.16 14.00
CA ASN A 21 15.33 11.94 14.74
C ASN A 21 13.83 11.63 14.77
N TRP A 22 12.94 12.55 14.37
CA TRP A 22 11.50 12.36 14.57
C TRP A 22 10.96 11.08 13.93
N TRP A 23 11.24 10.88 12.64
CA TRP A 23 10.77 9.70 11.91
C TRP A 23 11.49 8.43 12.35
N VAL A 24 12.75 8.53 12.79
CA VAL A 24 13.52 7.40 13.35
C VAL A 24 12.94 6.96 14.69
N ASP A 25 12.59 7.90 15.56
CA ASP A 25 11.98 7.62 16.86
C ASP A 25 10.55 7.12 16.70
N GLN A 26 9.80 7.65 15.73
CA GLN A 26 8.46 7.17 15.39
C GLN A 26 8.48 5.73 14.87
N VAL A 27 9.32 5.40 13.88
CA VAL A 27 9.41 4.02 13.35
C VAL A 27 9.88 3.06 14.44
N ARG A 28 10.83 3.47 15.30
CA ARG A 28 11.24 2.69 16.47
C ARG A 28 10.07 2.41 17.41
N SER A 29 9.26 3.42 17.70
CA SER A 29 8.10 3.27 18.59
C SER A 29 7.05 2.32 18.00
N LEU A 30 6.75 2.46 16.70
CA LEU A 30 5.80 1.60 16.01
C LEU A 30 6.31 0.16 15.94
N ALA A 31 7.57 -0.04 15.54
CA ALA A 31 8.17 -1.37 15.43
C ALA A 31 8.18 -2.09 16.79
N ASN A 32 8.58 -1.40 17.86
CA ASN A 32 8.53 -1.96 19.21
C ASN A 32 7.11 -2.33 19.65
N PHE A 33 6.11 -1.51 19.32
CA PHE A 33 4.71 -1.83 19.59
C PHE A 33 4.31 -3.15 18.92
N TYR A 34 4.59 -3.31 17.62
CA TYR A 34 4.19 -4.52 16.89
C TYR A 34 5.00 -5.75 17.27
N VAL A 35 6.30 -5.63 17.55
CA VAL A 35 7.11 -6.73 18.09
C VAL A 35 6.51 -7.20 19.42
N LYS A 36 6.24 -6.27 20.34
CA LYS A 36 5.62 -6.61 21.63
C LYS A 36 4.23 -7.21 21.45
N ALA A 37 3.39 -6.65 20.58
CA ALA A 37 2.04 -7.14 20.34
C ALA A 37 2.05 -8.54 19.71
N GLN A 38 3.01 -8.83 18.81
CA GLN A 38 3.08 -10.09 18.07
C GLN A 38 3.93 -11.16 18.74
N PHE A 39 4.88 -10.83 19.61
CA PHE A 39 5.84 -11.80 20.17
C PHE A 39 6.05 -11.66 21.68
N GLY A 40 5.63 -10.55 22.29
CA GLY A 40 5.84 -10.30 23.72
C GLY A 40 7.32 -10.13 24.05
N ASP A 41 7.75 -10.68 25.19
CA ASP A 41 9.16 -10.71 25.62
C ASP A 41 9.82 -12.07 25.32
N GLU A 42 9.16 -12.92 24.53
CA GLU A 42 9.64 -14.25 24.13
C GLU A 42 10.46 -14.17 22.84
N GLU A 43 11.04 -15.31 22.45
CA GLU A 43 11.69 -15.42 21.15
C GLU A 43 10.66 -15.17 20.02
N ILE A 44 11.09 -14.47 18.97
CA ILE A 44 10.24 -14.23 17.81
C ILE A 44 9.87 -15.56 17.15
N ASP A 45 8.57 -15.85 17.12
CA ASP A 45 7.97 -17.01 16.45
C ASP A 45 6.70 -16.57 15.71
N TYR A 46 6.75 -16.64 14.37
CA TYR A 46 5.62 -16.26 13.52
C TYR A 46 4.44 -17.25 13.58
N ARG A 47 4.55 -18.42 14.20
CA ARG A 47 3.36 -19.23 14.56
C ARG A 47 2.46 -18.49 15.55
N ASN A 48 3.05 -17.61 16.36
CA ASN A 48 2.34 -16.77 17.31
C ASN A 48 1.81 -15.46 16.72
N TYR A 49 2.13 -15.16 15.46
CA TYR A 49 1.61 -13.99 14.74
C TYR A 49 0.09 -14.05 14.59
N ARG A 50 -0.57 -12.90 14.67
CA ARG A 50 -1.99 -12.76 14.32
C ARG A 50 -2.15 -11.66 13.30
N THR A 51 -2.86 -11.97 12.21
CA THR A 51 -3.35 -10.92 11.31
C THR A 51 -4.23 -9.96 12.08
N THR A 52 -5.07 -10.40 13.02
CA THR A 52 -5.97 -9.51 13.79
C THR A 52 -5.43 -9.15 15.17
N LEU A 53 -5.29 -7.85 15.45
CA LEU A 53 -4.97 -7.31 16.77
C LEU A 53 -6.08 -6.35 17.26
N SER A 54 -6.26 -6.24 18.58
CA SER A 54 -7.08 -5.17 19.17
C SER A 54 -6.35 -3.82 19.15
N LEU A 55 -7.05 -2.74 19.56
CA LEU A 55 -6.45 -1.40 19.71
C LEU A 55 -5.16 -1.44 20.55
N SER A 56 -5.19 -2.15 21.68
CA SER A 56 -4.07 -2.29 22.61
C SER A 56 -3.11 -3.45 22.27
N GLY A 57 -3.17 -3.98 21.05
CA GLY A 57 -2.29 -5.07 20.60
C GLY A 57 -2.65 -6.46 21.13
N VAL A 58 -3.86 -6.65 21.67
CA VAL A 58 -4.31 -7.95 22.18
C VAL A 58 -4.67 -8.87 21.01
N LYS A 59 -4.05 -10.06 21.01
CA LYS A 59 -4.29 -11.14 20.05
C LYS A 59 -5.62 -11.86 20.28
N SER A 60 -6.24 -12.32 19.19
CA SER A 60 -7.26 -13.38 19.30
C SER A 60 -6.65 -14.68 19.83
N LYS A 61 -7.35 -15.33 20.77
CA LYS A 61 -6.94 -16.61 21.40
C LYS A 61 -7.60 -17.85 20.81
N VAL A 62 -8.52 -17.68 19.86
CA VAL A 62 -9.23 -18.78 19.19
C VAL A 62 -8.94 -18.72 17.69
N ASN A 63 -8.85 -19.89 17.05
CA ASN A 63 -8.65 -20.14 15.61
C ASN A 63 -8.40 -18.89 14.78
N PHE A 64 -7.18 -18.73 14.30
CA PHE A 64 -6.75 -17.52 13.62
C PHE A 64 -6.23 -17.84 12.23
N SER A 65 -6.62 -16.99 11.29
CA SER A 65 -6.02 -16.93 9.96
C SER A 65 -4.78 -16.03 10.00
N GLN A 66 -3.78 -16.41 9.22
CA GLN A 66 -2.59 -15.64 8.95
C GLN A 66 -2.54 -15.34 7.45
N GLU A 67 -2.72 -14.07 7.12
CA GLU A 67 -2.76 -13.54 5.75
C GLU A 67 -1.32 -13.23 5.28
N THR A 68 -0.95 -13.72 4.10
CA THR A 68 0.40 -13.61 3.54
C THR A 68 0.82 -12.16 3.32
N ASP A 69 -0.06 -11.35 2.71
CA ASP A 69 0.21 -9.94 2.40
C ASP A 69 0.50 -9.13 3.66
N THR A 70 -0.19 -9.47 4.74
CA THR A 70 -0.13 -8.80 6.04
C THR A 70 1.16 -9.18 6.78
N ILE A 71 1.54 -10.46 6.78
CA ILE A 71 2.86 -10.88 7.31
C ILE A 71 3.99 -10.21 6.52
N SER A 72 3.89 -10.17 5.18
CA SER A 72 4.92 -9.56 4.35
C SER A 72 5.07 -8.05 4.63
N ARG A 73 3.97 -7.35 4.91
CA ARG A 73 4.02 -5.94 5.35
C ARG A 73 4.64 -5.75 6.73
N MET A 74 4.32 -6.63 7.69
CA MET A 74 5.00 -6.64 8.99
C MET A 74 6.52 -6.81 8.80
N VAL A 75 6.94 -7.76 7.96
CA VAL A 75 8.35 -7.97 7.62
C VAL A 75 8.98 -6.72 6.98
N TYR A 76 8.28 -6.08 6.03
CA TYR A 76 8.75 -4.83 5.42
C TYR A 76 8.97 -3.72 6.47
N GLY A 77 8.02 -3.57 7.40
CA GLY A 77 8.11 -2.61 8.49
C GLY A 77 9.30 -2.88 9.40
N MET A 78 9.52 -4.13 9.80
CA MET A 78 10.65 -4.54 10.64
C MET A 78 12.00 -4.35 9.93
N ALA A 79 12.11 -4.78 8.67
CA ALA A 79 13.33 -4.59 7.88
C ALA A 79 13.67 -3.10 7.73
N THR A 80 12.66 -2.27 7.46
CA THR A 80 12.83 -0.81 7.34
C THR A 80 13.18 -0.17 8.68
N ALA A 81 12.58 -0.62 9.78
CA ALA A 81 12.92 -0.16 11.12
C ALA A 81 14.39 -0.46 11.45
N TYR A 82 14.89 -1.66 11.13
CA TYR A 82 16.31 -1.98 11.27
C TYR A 82 17.20 -1.05 10.42
N MET A 83 16.87 -0.80 9.14
CA MET A 83 17.64 0.14 8.30
C MET A 83 17.75 1.54 8.91
N MET A 84 16.71 2.00 9.61
CA MET A 84 16.65 3.35 10.19
C MET A 84 17.24 3.44 11.60
N THR A 85 17.25 2.34 12.36
CA THR A 85 17.57 2.35 13.80
C THR A 85 18.82 1.56 14.16
N GLY A 86 19.15 0.52 13.39
CA GLY A 86 20.20 -0.45 13.71
C GLY A 86 19.86 -1.43 14.84
N GLU A 87 18.60 -1.52 15.26
CA GLU A 87 18.20 -2.41 16.36
C GLU A 87 17.98 -3.85 15.88
N GLU A 88 18.82 -4.76 16.35
CA GLU A 88 18.89 -6.18 15.93
C GLU A 88 17.56 -6.94 16.05
N ILE A 89 16.72 -6.59 17.04
CA ILE A 89 15.41 -7.25 17.21
C ILE A 89 14.51 -7.07 15.98
N PHE A 90 14.64 -5.94 15.27
CA PHE A 90 13.88 -5.70 14.04
C PHE A 90 14.46 -6.47 12.85
N LEU A 91 15.78 -6.69 12.82
CA LEU A 91 16.40 -7.57 11.83
C LEU A 91 15.93 -9.02 12.04
N GLU A 92 16.00 -9.52 13.28
CA GLU A 92 15.55 -10.86 13.65
C GLU A 92 14.08 -11.07 13.27
N ALA A 93 13.21 -10.08 13.54
CA ALA A 93 11.81 -10.13 13.15
C ALA A 93 11.63 -10.24 11.63
N ALA A 94 12.37 -9.44 10.86
CA ALA A 94 12.29 -9.47 9.41
C ALA A 94 12.78 -10.79 8.81
N GLU A 95 13.90 -11.33 9.30
CA GLU A 95 14.48 -12.58 8.82
C GLU A 95 13.57 -13.77 9.13
N LYS A 96 13.14 -13.92 10.39
CA LYS A 96 12.24 -15.01 10.79
C LYS A 96 10.88 -14.93 10.10
N GLY A 97 10.33 -13.74 9.88
CA GLY A 97 9.10 -13.57 9.14
C GLY A 97 9.24 -13.92 7.65
N THR A 98 10.40 -13.60 7.06
CA THR A 98 10.71 -13.99 5.68
C THR A 98 10.84 -15.50 5.55
N GLU A 99 11.54 -16.17 6.47
CA GLU A 99 11.63 -17.62 6.49
C GLU A 99 10.24 -18.26 6.68
N TYR A 100 9.43 -17.72 7.59
CA TYR A 100 8.07 -18.19 7.81
C TYR A 100 7.20 -18.08 6.55
N LEU A 101 7.25 -16.97 5.82
CA LEU A 101 6.57 -16.82 4.53
C LEU A 101 7.03 -17.90 3.54
N ARG A 102 8.34 -18.13 3.43
CA ARG A 102 8.93 -19.08 2.48
C ARG A 102 8.62 -20.54 2.81
N ASP A 103 8.48 -20.87 4.09
CA ASP A 103 8.19 -22.22 4.56
C ASP A 103 6.68 -22.53 4.55
N HIS A 104 5.83 -21.52 4.82
CA HIS A 104 4.41 -21.73 5.04
C HIS A 104 3.50 -21.14 3.96
N MET A 105 3.87 -20.03 3.32
CA MET A 105 2.98 -19.33 2.37
C MET A 105 3.36 -19.56 0.90
N ARG A 106 4.63 -19.89 0.65
CA ARG A 106 5.16 -20.09 -0.69
C ARG A 106 4.74 -21.44 -1.28
N PHE A 107 4.33 -21.42 -2.54
CA PHE A 107 4.21 -22.61 -3.37
C PHE A 107 5.16 -22.52 -4.57
N VAL A 108 5.93 -23.58 -4.79
CA VAL A 108 6.84 -23.69 -5.94
C VAL A 108 6.21 -24.66 -6.92
N ASP A 109 5.81 -24.14 -8.09
CA ASP A 109 5.42 -24.98 -9.21
C ASP A 109 6.67 -25.34 -10.01
N LEU A 110 7.06 -26.62 -9.96
CA LEU A 110 8.26 -27.11 -10.61
C LEU A 110 8.07 -27.30 -12.13
N ASP A 111 6.84 -27.54 -12.57
CA ASP A 111 6.54 -27.79 -13.98
C ASP A 111 6.54 -26.46 -14.76
N GLU A 112 5.94 -25.43 -14.18
CA GLU A 112 5.90 -24.07 -14.74
C GLU A 112 7.13 -23.21 -14.36
N GLY A 113 7.89 -23.65 -13.35
CA GLY A 113 9.07 -22.93 -12.85
C GLY A 113 8.73 -21.57 -12.22
N ILE A 114 7.54 -21.45 -11.60
CA ILE A 114 7.03 -20.23 -10.99
C ILE A 114 6.87 -20.37 -9.48
N VAL A 115 6.74 -19.22 -8.80
CA VAL A 115 6.34 -19.14 -7.40
C VAL A 115 5.09 -18.30 -7.32
N TYR A 116 4.05 -18.87 -6.69
CA TYR A 116 2.92 -18.12 -6.18
C TYR A 116 2.84 -18.28 -4.66
N TRP A 117 2.11 -17.38 -4.04
CA TRP A 117 1.95 -17.32 -2.60
C TRP A 117 0.48 -17.56 -2.26
N TYR A 118 0.23 -18.49 -1.34
CA TYR A 118 -1.09 -18.74 -0.80
C TYR A 118 -1.67 -17.45 -0.20
N HIS A 119 -2.99 -17.29 -0.25
CA HIS A 119 -3.68 -16.21 0.44
C HIS A 119 -3.28 -16.13 1.92
N GLY A 120 -3.26 -17.30 2.56
CA GLY A 120 -2.88 -17.43 3.95
C GLY A 120 -2.98 -18.86 4.45
N ILE A 121 -2.94 -19.00 5.78
CA ILE A 121 -3.18 -20.26 6.47
C ILE A 121 -4.11 -20.08 7.66
N ASP A 122 -4.93 -21.10 7.89
CA ASP A 122 -5.63 -21.26 9.16
C ASP A 122 -4.80 -22.13 10.10
N VAL A 123 -4.53 -21.62 11.31
CA VAL A 123 -3.74 -22.32 12.32
C VAL A 123 -4.63 -22.82 13.44
N GLN A 124 -4.59 -24.14 13.69
CA GLN A 124 -5.33 -24.81 14.76
C GLN A 124 -4.41 -25.75 15.55
N GLY A 125 -3.88 -25.26 16.66
CA GLY A 125 -2.84 -25.97 17.42
C GLY A 125 -1.61 -26.19 16.54
N GLU A 126 -1.21 -27.45 16.34
CA GLU A 126 -0.08 -27.79 15.47
C GLU A 126 -0.43 -27.94 14.00
N ARG A 127 -1.71 -27.90 13.64
CA ARG A 127 -2.16 -28.07 12.25
C ARG A 127 -2.29 -26.72 11.55
N GLU A 128 -1.91 -26.72 10.28
CA GLU A 128 -2.13 -25.62 9.36
C GLU A 128 -2.95 -26.10 8.16
N GLN A 129 -3.88 -25.28 7.71
CA GLN A 129 -4.62 -25.48 6.47
C GLN A 129 -4.27 -24.33 5.52
N LYS A 130 -3.76 -24.67 4.33
CA LYS A 130 -3.46 -23.68 3.29
C LYS A 130 -4.75 -23.15 2.69
N ILE A 131 -4.84 -21.83 2.57
CA ILE A 131 -5.92 -21.12 1.90
C ILE A 131 -5.33 -20.62 0.59
N PHE A 132 -5.72 -21.27 -0.52
CA PHE A 132 -5.08 -21.00 -1.79
C PHE A 132 -5.60 -19.73 -2.46
N ALA A 133 -6.91 -19.68 -2.71
CA ALA A 133 -7.56 -18.52 -3.29
C ALA A 133 -7.84 -17.45 -2.24
N SER A 134 -8.00 -16.20 -2.67
CA SER A 134 -8.27 -15.10 -1.75
C SER A 134 -9.61 -15.27 -1.05
N GLU A 135 -9.64 -14.94 0.24
CA GLU A 135 -10.88 -14.80 1.01
C GLU A 135 -11.30 -13.32 1.17
N PHE A 136 -10.61 -12.40 0.48
CA PHE A 136 -10.99 -10.99 0.48
C PHE A 136 -12.19 -10.76 -0.43
N GLY A 137 -13.14 -9.94 0.02
CA GLY A 137 -14.43 -9.83 -0.66
C GLY A 137 -14.37 -9.40 -2.13
N ASP A 138 -13.43 -8.53 -2.51
CA ASP A 138 -13.29 -8.10 -3.92
C ASP A 138 -12.54 -9.11 -4.79
N ASP A 139 -11.74 -9.97 -4.17
CA ASP A 139 -10.78 -10.88 -4.81
C ASP A 139 -11.16 -12.37 -4.62
N TYR A 140 -12.34 -12.62 -4.03
CA TYR A 140 -12.79 -13.92 -3.53
C TYR A 140 -12.72 -15.03 -4.59
N ASP A 141 -12.21 -16.21 -4.20
CA ASP A 141 -12.03 -17.39 -5.04
C ASP A 141 -11.13 -17.18 -6.29
N ALA A 142 -10.24 -16.17 -6.26
CA ALA A 142 -9.24 -15.92 -7.28
C ALA A 142 -7.82 -15.80 -6.71
N ILE A 143 -6.81 -15.74 -7.61
CA ILE A 143 -5.45 -15.32 -7.26
C ILE A 143 -5.26 -13.86 -7.71
N PRO A 144 -5.46 -12.87 -6.83
CA PRO A 144 -5.28 -11.46 -7.18
C PRO A 144 -3.79 -11.13 -7.33
N ALA A 145 -3.44 -10.38 -8.39
CA ALA A 145 -2.08 -9.89 -8.62
C ALA A 145 -1.55 -9.10 -7.42
N TYR A 146 -2.42 -8.31 -6.80
CA TYR A 146 -2.14 -7.53 -5.59
C TYR A 146 -1.52 -8.37 -4.47
N GLU A 147 -2.10 -9.53 -4.13
CA GLU A 147 -1.58 -10.35 -3.02
C GLU A 147 -0.20 -10.91 -3.36
N GLN A 148 0.02 -11.28 -4.62
CA GLN A 148 1.32 -11.76 -5.09
C GLN A 148 2.37 -10.65 -5.06
N ILE A 149 1.99 -9.41 -5.40
CA ILE A 149 2.84 -8.22 -5.34
C ILE A 149 3.27 -7.95 -3.90
N TYR A 150 2.32 -7.92 -2.96
CA TYR A 150 2.63 -7.64 -1.56
C TYR A 150 3.29 -8.81 -0.84
N ALA A 151 3.13 -10.05 -1.30
CA ALA A 151 3.90 -11.17 -0.79
C ALA A 151 5.42 -10.94 -0.92
N LEU A 152 5.87 -10.23 -1.97
CA LEU A 152 7.28 -9.90 -2.18
C LEU A 152 7.79 -8.71 -1.36
N ALA A 153 6.91 -7.86 -0.80
CA ALA A 153 7.30 -6.59 -0.18
C ALA A 153 8.29 -6.77 0.98
N GLY A 154 7.93 -7.61 1.95
CA GLY A 154 8.76 -7.94 3.10
C GLY A 154 10.04 -8.67 2.73
N PRO A 155 9.96 -9.87 2.10
CA PRO A 155 11.13 -10.64 1.71
C PRO A 155 12.17 -9.82 0.98
N LEU A 156 11.77 -9.02 -0.01
CA LEU A 156 12.73 -8.23 -0.77
C LEU A 156 13.37 -7.10 0.03
N GLN A 157 12.63 -6.48 0.96
CA GLN A 157 13.23 -5.51 1.87
C GLN A 157 14.23 -6.19 2.83
N THR A 158 13.96 -7.42 3.25
CA THR A 158 14.92 -8.27 4.00
C THR A 158 16.14 -8.62 3.13
N TYR A 159 15.96 -8.94 1.84
CA TYR A 159 17.06 -9.20 0.92
C TYR A 159 18.03 -8.02 0.82
N ARG A 160 17.53 -6.77 0.87
CA ARG A 160 18.39 -5.58 0.91
C ARG A 160 19.29 -5.49 2.14
N LEU A 161 18.95 -6.21 3.21
CA LEU A 161 19.72 -6.26 4.45
C LEU A 161 20.76 -7.37 4.44
N ASN A 162 20.39 -8.58 3.99
CA ASN A 162 21.22 -9.77 4.17
C ASN A 162 21.65 -10.47 2.87
N GLY A 163 21.08 -10.10 1.72
CA GLY A 163 21.43 -10.65 0.42
C GLY A 163 21.08 -12.13 0.23
N ASP A 164 20.13 -12.69 0.99
CA ASP A 164 19.77 -14.11 0.90
C ASP A 164 19.34 -14.50 -0.53
N PRO A 165 20.13 -15.33 -1.25
CA PRO A 165 19.85 -15.65 -2.64
C PRO A 165 18.53 -16.42 -2.82
N ARG A 166 18.02 -17.06 -1.76
CA ARG A 166 16.75 -17.78 -1.81
C ARG A 166 15.56 -16.82 -1.99
N ILE A 167 15.65 -15.60 -1.45
CA ILE A 167 14.63 -14.57 -1.65
C ILE A 167 14.63 -14.08 -3.09
N MET A 168 15.82 -13.91 -3.69
CA MET A 168 15.95 -13.51 -5.09
C MET A 168 15.36 -14.59 -6.01
N ASP A 169 15.65 -15.86 -5.74
CA ASP A 169 15.09 -16.98 -6.50
C ASP A 169 13.54 -17.00 -6.47
N ASP A 170 12.94 -16.79 -5.29
CA ASP A 170 11.49 -16.68 -5.16
C ASP A 170 10.95 -15.46 -5.91
N THR A 171 11.64 -14.32 -5.83
CA THR A 171 11.27 -13.07 -6.51
C THR A 171 11.28 -13.23 -8.02
N GLU A 172 12.34 -13.80 -8.60
CA GLU A 172 12.46 -14.01 -10.05
C GLU A 172 11.37 -14.99 -10.55
N LYS A 173 11.07 -16.04 -9.79
CA LYS A 173 9.99 -16.99 -10.11
C LYS A 173 8.58 -16.38 -9.96
N THR A 174 8.35 -15.47 -9.02
CA THR A 174 7.08 -14.73 -8.93
C THR A 174 6.97 -13.66 -10.05
N ILE A 175 8.06 -13.03 -10.46
CA ILE A 175 8.05 -12.15 -11.65
C ILE A 175 7.74 -12.97 -12.91
N LYS A 176 8.24 -14.21 -13.02
CA LYS A 176 7.86 -15.13 -14.09
C LYS A 176 6.35 -15.40 -14.09
N LEU A 177 5.73 -15.65 -12.93
CA LEU A 177 4.26 -15.75 -12.81
C LEU A 177 3.56 -14.50 -13.40
N PHE A 178 4.01 -13.30 -13.05
CA PHE A 178 3.45 -12.07 -13.60
C PHE A 178 3.58 -11.98 -15.12
N ASN A 179 4.76 -12.26 -15.67
CA ASN A 179 5.02 -12.14 -17.10
C ASN A 179 4.34 -13.24 -17.92
N ASP A 180 4.15 -14.42 -17.35
CA ASP A 180 3.58 -15.54 -18.09
C ASP A 180 2.05 -15.54 -18.08
N PHE A 181 1.44 -15.22 -16.94
CA PHE A 181 0.01 -15.41 -16.70
C PHE A 181 -0.76 -14.11 -16.48
N TYR A 182 -0.18 -13.09 -15.81
CA TYR A 182 -0.89 -11.82 -15.58
C TYR A 182 -0.70 -10.80 -16.69
N LEU A 183 0.44 -10.80 -17.39
CA LEU A 183 0.73 -9.85 -18.45
C LEU A 183 -0.21 -10.09 -19.65
N ASP A 184 -0.97 -9.07 -20.02
CA ASP A 184 -1.74 -9.08 -21.25
C ASP A 184 -0.78 -8.93 -22.44
N LYS A 185 -0.50 -10.05 -23.10
CA LYS A 185 0.40 -10.14 -24.26
C LYS A 185 -0.25 -9.68 -25.57
N SER A 186 -1.50 -9.23 -25.55
CA SER A 186 -2.15 -8.59 -26.71
C SER A 186 -1.67 -7.15 -26.88
N ASP A 187 -2.07 -6.51 -27.99
CA ASP A 187 -1.79 -5.09 -28.25
C ASP A 187 -2.43 -4.14 -27.21
N ARG A 188 -3.32 -4.64 -26.34
CA ARG A 188 -3.95 -3.85 -25.27
C ARG A 188 -2.97 -3.58 -24.13
N GLY A 189 -2.08 -4.54 -23.81
CA GLY A 189 -1.08 -4.45 -22.75
C GLY A 189 -1.65 -4.26 -21.34
N GLY A 190 -0.75 -4.14 -20.37
CA GLY A 190 -1.03 -4.07 -18.93
C GLY A 190 -1.01 -5.44 -18.26
N TYR A 191 -1.27 -5.45 -16.96
CA TYR A 191 -1.42 -6.68 -16.18
C TYR A 191 -2.89 -6.86 -15.79
N TYR A 192 -3.43 -8.04 -16.07
CA TYR A 192 -4.70 -8.49 -15.53
C TYR A 192 -4.65 -8.51 -14.01
N SER A 193 -5.80 -8.33 -13.39
CA SER A 193 -5.87 -8.20 -11.94
C SER A 193 -6.00 -9.53 -11.19
N HIS A 194 -6.46 -10.59 -11.85
CA HIS A 194 -6.76 -11.87 -11.24
C HIS A 194 -6.42 -13.03 -12.18
N LEU A 195 -6.08 -14.18 -11.60
CA LEU A 195 -6.04 -15.47 -12.27
C LEU A 195 -7.03 -16.43 -11.62
N ASP A 196 -7.60 -17.31 -12.44
CA ASP A 196 -8.33 -18.47 -11.92
C ASP A 196 -7.36 -19.43 -11.20
N PRO A 197 -7.68 -19.89 -9.98
CA PRO A 197 -6.76 -20.72 -9.21
C PRO A 197 -6.44 -22.08 -9.84
N ILE A 198 -7.30 -22.61 -10.73
CA ILE A 198 -7.13 -23.93 -11.32
C ILE A 198 -6.35 -23.86 -12.63
N THR A 199 -6.69 -22.90 -13.48
CA THR A 199 -6.19 -22.79 -14.86
C THR A 199 -5.11 -21.74 -15.02
N LEU A 200 -4.92 -20.87 -14.03
CA LEU A 200 -4.07 -19.68 -14.11
C LEU A 200 -4.43 -18.77 -15.29
N ASP A 201 -5.68 -18.81 -15.75
CA ASP A 201 -6.17 -18.02 -16.88
C ASP A 201 -6.91 -16.77 -16.37
N PRO A 202 -6.45 -15.55 -16.73
CA PRO A 202 -7.15 -14.31 -16.39
C PRO A 202 -8.50 -14.13 -17.11
N LEU A 203 -8.76 -14.93 -18.15
CA LEU A 203 -9.98 -14.89 -18.97
C LEU A 203 -10.96 -16.02 -18.64
N SER A 204 -10.69 -16.83 -17.61
CA SER A 204 -11.61 -17.89 -17.18
C SER A 204 -12.97 -17.33 -16.76
N GLU A 205 -14.05 -18.02 -17.11
CA GLU A 205 -15.43 -17.68 -16.71
C GLU A 205 -15.64 -17.78 -15.18
N SER A 206 -14.86 -18.62 -14.48
CA SER A 206 -14.94 -18.78 -13.02
C SER A 206 -14.66 -17.47 -12.26
N LEU A 207 -13.89 -16.56 -12.86
CA LEU A 207 -13.57 -15.25 -12.28
C LEU A 207 -14.78 -14.31 -12.23
N GLY A 208 -15.86 -14.61 -12.96
CA GLY A 208 -17.06 -13.80 -13.00
C GLY A 208 -16.77 -12.33 -13.32
N ARG A 209 -17.08 -11.43 -12.38
CA ARG A 209 -16.84 -9.98 -12.55
C ARG A 209 -15.35 -9.61 -12.64
N ASN A 210 -14.43 -10.44 -12.16
CA ASN A 210 -12.98 -10.20 -12.20
C ASN A 210 -12.33 -10.61 -13.53
N LYS A 211 -13.07 -11.30 -14.40
CA LYS A 211 -12.56 -11.82 -15.67
C LYS A 211 -11.99 -10.68 -16.55
N GLY A 212 -10.72 -10.81 -16.90
CA GLY A 212 -10.02 -9.90 -17.83
C GLY A 212 -9.87 -8.45 -17.35
N THR A 213 -10.22 -8.13 -16.10
CA THR A 213 -10.18 -6.75 -15.61
C THR A 213 -8.76 -6.32 -15.25
N LYS A 214 -8.49 -5.02 -15.32
CA LYS A 214 -7.21 -4.38 -15.00
C LYS A 214 -7.45 -3.25 -14.01
N ASN A 215 -6.49 -2.97 -13.13
CA ASN A 215 -6.68 -1.92 -12.14
C ASN A 215 -5.37 -1.32 -11.61
N TRP A 216 -5.48 -0.30 -10.76
CA TRP A 216 -4.34 0.28 -10.04
C TRP A 216 -3.47 -0.79 -9.38
N ASN A 217 -4.08 -1.73 -8.66
CA ASN A 217 -3.36 -2.73 -7.89
C ASN A 217 -2.57 -3.70 -8.78
N SER A 218 -3.06 -4.02 -9.98
CA SER A 218 -2.37 -4.94 -10.89
C SER A 218 -1.25 -4.26 -11.69
N VAL A 219 -1.26 -2.94 -11.82
CA VAL A 219 -0.27 -2.20 -12.61
C VAL A 219 0.66 -1.39 -11.73
N GLY A 220 0.10 -0.50 -10.92
CA GLY A 220 0.86 0.48 -10.15
C GLY A 220 1.48 -0.04 -8.88
N ASP A 221 0.86 -1.01 -8.20
CA ASP A 221 1.36 -1.50 -6.90
C ASP A 221 2.67 -2.29 -7.00
N HIS A 222 3.04 -2.80 -8.19
CA HIS A 222 4.36 -3.39 -8.43
C HIS A 222 5.49 -2.46 -7.98
N ALA A 223 5.40 -1.18 -8.34
CA ALA A 223 6.46 -0.20 -8.11
C ALA A 223 6.75 0.03 -6.61
N PRO A 224 5.79 0.49 -5.78
CA PRO A 224 6.04 0.80 -4.39
C PRO A 224 6.22 -0.44 -3.51
N ALA A 225 5.63 -1.59 -3.86
CA ALA A 225 5.65 -2.77 -2.99
C ALA A 225 7.01 -3.49 -3.01
N TYR A 226 7.54 -3.79 -4.20
CA TYR A 226 8.78 -4.57 -4.31
C TYR A 226 9.70 -4.03 -5.40
N LEU A 227 9.18 -3.62 -6.56
CA LEU A 227 10.01 -3.46 -7.75
C LEU A 227 11.04 -2.31 -7.63
N ILE A 228 10.71 -1.21 -6.95
CA ILE A 228 11.71 -0.16 -6.67
C ILE A 228 12.80 -0.69 -5.72
N ASN A 229 12.45 -1.46 -4.70
CA ASN A 229 13.44 -2.05 -3.80
C ASN A 229 14.30 -3.09 -4.53
N LEU A 230 13.72 -3.80 -5.50
CA LEU A 230 14.42 -4.80 -6.31
C LEU A 230 15.45 -4.13 -7.20
N TRP A 231 15.04 -3.06 -7.87
CA TRP A 231 15.94 -2.20 -8.62
C TRP A 231 17.07 -1.66 -7.74
N LEU A 232 16.76 -1.08 -6.57
CA LEU A 232 17.78 -0.55 -5.67
C LEU A 232 18.75 -1.62 -5.14
N ALA A 233 18.31 -2.88 -5.07
CA ALA A 233 19.14 -3.99 -4.60
C ALA A 233 20.06 -4.57 -5.69
N THR A 234 19.69 -4.42 -6.96
CA THR A 234 20.30 -5.19 -8.06
C THR A 234 20.80 -4.36 -9.23
N GLU A 235 20.23 -3.17 -9.46
CA GLU A 235 20.47 -2.29 -10.62
C GLU A 235 20.32 -3.01 -11.98
N LYS A 236 19.56 -4.12 -12.01
CA LYS A 236 19.31 -4.91 -13.22
C LYS A 236 18.33 -4.16 -14.15
N PRO A 237 18.70 -3.88 -15.42
CA PRO A 237 17.90 -3.07 -16.34
C PRO A 237 16.46 -3.56 -16.53
N GLU A 238 16.24 -4.87 -16.55
CA GLU A 238 14.92 -5.46 -16.74
C GLU A 238 13.88 -5.02 -15.69
N TYR A 239 14.31 -4.73 -14.45
CA TYR A 239 13.41 -4.22 -13.41
C TYR A 239 13.11 -2.74 -13.57
N ALA A 240 14.08 -1.95 -14.07
CA ALA A 240 13.83 -0.56 -14.47
C ALA A 240 12.92 -0.47 -15.70
N ASP A 241 13.01 -1.43 -16.62
CA ASP A 241 12.13 -1.54 -17.79
C ASP A 241 10.71 -1.94 -17.36
N MET A 242 10.57 -2.87 -16.42
CA MET A 242 9.26 -3.22 -15.84
C MET A 242 8.64 -2.02 -15.10
N LEU A 243 9.41 -1.25 -14.32
CA LEU A 243 8.92 -0.01 -13.69
C LEU A 243 8.43 0.97 -14.74
N GLU A 244 9.26 1.25 -15.76
CA GLU A 244 8.90 2.16 -16.83
C GLU A 244 7.60 1.73 -17.54
N TYR A 245 7.45 0.44 -17.83
CA TYR A 245 6.24 -0.10 -18.43
C TYR A 245 4.98 0.15 -17.59
N THR A 246 5.08 -0.05 -16.26
CA THR A 246 3.94 0.22 -15.36
C THR A 246 3.56 1.70 -15.38
N PHE A 247 4.53 2.62 -15.37
CA PHE A 247 4.27 4.06 -15.36
C PHE A 247 3.82 4.61 -16.70
N ASP A 248 4.36 4.14 -17.82
CA ASP A 248 3.84 4.44 -19.15
C ASP A 248 2.38 4.00 -19.29
N THR A 249 2.04 2.84 -18.72
CA THR A 249 0.66 2.36 -18.70
C THR A 249 -0.25 3.25 -17.85
N ILE A 250 0.20 3.64 -16.66
CA ILE A 250 -0.54 4.56 -15.78
C ILE A 250 -0.77 5.90 -16.48
N GLU A 251 0.29 6.52 -17.00
CA GLU A 251 0.22 7.81 -17.70
C GLU A 251 -0.78 7.77 -18.85
N LYS A 252 -0.77 6.69 -19.63
CA LYS A 252 -1.62 6.54 -20.80
C LYS A 252 -3.10 6.26 -20.48
N ARG A 253 -3.39 5.53 -19.40
CA ARG A 253 -4.71 4.90 -19.20
C ARG A 253 -5.51 5.47 -18.03
N PHE A 254 -4.86 5.99 -17.00
CA PHE A 254 -5.50 6.40 -15.75
C PHE A 254 -6.11 7.81 -15.78
N PRO A 255 -5.51 8.82 -16.47
CA PRO A 255 -6.08 10.16 -16.53
C PRO A 255 -7.51 10.21 -17.08
N ASP A 256 -8.33 11.07 -16.48
CA ASP A 256 -9.71 11.35 -16.91
C ASP A 256 -10.08 12.83 -16.70
N TYR A 257 -9.09 13.72 -16.87
CA TYR A 257 -9.18 15.12 -16.47
C TYR A 257 -10.16 15.98 -17.29
N GLU A 258 -10.72 15.43 -18.36
CA GLU A 258 -11.82 16.05 -19.09
C GLU A 258 -13.17 15.87 -18.38
N ASN A 259 -13.32 14.80 -17.57
CA ASN A 259 -14.58 14.44 -16.91
C ASN A 259 -14.52 14.55 -15.39
N SER A 260 -13.35 14.35 -14.78
CA SER A 260 -13.16 14.32 -13.33
C SER A 260 -11.76 14.80 -12.94
N PRO A 261 -11.57 15.48 -11.79
CA PRO A 261 -10.24 15.82 -11.32
C PRO A 261 -9.44 14.60 -10.82
N PHE A 262 -10.05 13.41 -10.77
CA PHE A 262 -9.46 12.17 -10.27
C PHE A 262 -9.22 11.17 -11.39
N VAL A 263 -8.18 10.35 -11.23
CA VAL A 263 -7.92 9.21 -12.12
C VAL A 263 -9.04 8.16 -12.08
N ASN A 264 -9.09 7.31 -13.11
CA ASN A 264 -9.77 6.02 -13.07
C ASN A 264 -8.84 4.96 -12.48
N GLU A 265 -9.40 3.99 -11.76
CA GLU A 265 -8.61 2.94 -11.08
C GLU A 265 -8.99 1.52 -11.48
N LYS A 266 -10.16 1.33 -12.10
CA LYS A 266 -10.71 0.03 -12.49
C LYS A 266 -11.07 0.07 -13.96
N PHE A 267 -10.69 -0.97 -14.69
CA PHE A 267 -10.82 -1.04 -16.14
C PHE A 267 -11.25 -2.43 -16.57
N PHE A 268 -12.04 -2.47 -17.64
CA PHE A 268 -12.23 -3.70 -18.41
C PHE A 268 -10.96 -4.01 -19.22
N GLU A 269 -10.96 -5.17 -19.85
CA GLU A 269 -9.82 -5.68 -20.64
C GLU A 269 -9.34 -4.67 -21.70
N ASP A 270 -10.26 -3.96 -22.34
CA ASP A 270 -10.02 -2.99 -23.40
C ASP A 270 -9.60 -1.59 -22.91
N TRP A 271 -9.38 -1.44 -21.60
CA TRP A 271 -9.09 -0.18 -20.91
C TRP A 271 -10.25 0.82 -20.85
N SER A 272 -11.48 0.43 -21.19
CA SER A 272 -12.63 1.24 -20.82
C SER A 272 -12.80 1.24 -19.29
N PRO A 273 -13.08 2.40 -18.67
CA PRO A 273 -13.17 2.49 -17.22
C PRO A 273 -14.41 1.77 -16.69
N ASP A 274 -14.24 1.02 -15.61
CA ASP A 274 -15.34 0.37 -14.91
C ASP A 274 -15.80 1.26 -13.74
N HIS A 275 -16.92 1.94 -13.95
CA HIS A 275 -17.59 2.80 -12.97
C HIS A 275 -18.67 2.08 -12.16
N THR A 276 -18.76 0.76 -12.27
CA THR A 276 -19.81 -0.06 -11.64
C THR A 276 -19.26 -1.05 -10.61
N TRP A 277 -17.94 -1.00 -10.36
CA TRP A 277 -17.22 -1.95 -9.52
C TRP A 277 -17.61 -1.87 -8.03
N GLY A 278 -18.31 -2.89 -7.53
CA GLY A 278 -18.44 -3.18 -6.10
C GLY A 278 -18.83 -1.97 -5.24
N TRP A 279 -18.06 -1.70 -4.18
CA TRP A 279 -18.28 -0.51 -3.35
C TRP A 279 -17.71 0.77 -3.98
N GLN A 280 -16.75 0.64 -4.89
CA GLN A 280 -16.02 1.76 -5.46
C GLN A 280 -16.85 2.52 -6.50
N GLN A 281 -17.69 1.86 -7.29
CA GLN A 281 -18.57 2.51 -8.29
C GLN A 281 -17.81 3.61 -9.07
N ASN A 282 -18.39 4.80 -9.30
CA ASN A 282 -17.70 5.97 -9.86
C ASN A 282 -17.11 6.89 -8.77
N ARG A 283 -16.36 6.34 -7.83
CA ARG A 283 -15.82 7.06 -6.66
C ARG A 283 -14.29 7.05 -6.68
N ALA A 284 -13.70 8.16 -6.22
CA ALA A 284 -12.26 8.37 -6.19
C ALA A 284 -11.70 8.04 -4.82
N VAL A 285 -10.63 7.26 -4.81
CA VAL A 285 -9.77 7.11 -3.64
C VAL A 285 -8.70 8.21 -3.70
N VAL A 286 -8.81 9.21 -2.82
CA VAL A 286 -7.99 10.43 -2.91
C VAL A 286 -6.49 10.09 -2.83
N GLY A 287 -6.12 9.21 -1.91
CA GLY A 287 -4.72 8.80 -1.70
C GLY A 287 -4.09 8.08 -2.89
N HIS A 288 -4.86 7.40 -3.75
CA HIS A 288 -4.30 6.73 -4.93
C HIS A 288 -3.79 7.73 -5.97
N ASN A 289 -4.44 8.90 -6.10
CA ASN A 289 -3.94 9.98 -6.95
C ASN A 289 -2.56 10.44 -6.45
N MET A 290 -2.43 10.68 -5.14
CA MET A 290 -1.15 11.07 -4.53
C MET A 290 -0.10 9.96 -4.66
N LYS A 291 -0.52 8.69 -4.54
CA LYS A 291 0.34 7.53 -4.75
C LYS A 291 0.92 7.49 -6.15
N ILE A 292 0.10 7.77 -7.18
CA ILE A 292 0.55 7.91 -8.57
C ILE A 292 1.59 9.02 -8.68
N ALA A 293 1.28 10.22 -8.17
CA ALA A 293 2.16 11.38 -8.32
C ALA A 293 3.57 11.12 -7.76
N TRP A 294 3.69 10.57 -6.56
CA TRP A 294 4.99 10.36 -5.94
C TRP A 294 5.77 9.22 -6.59
N ASN A 295 5.09 8.18 -7.06
CA ASN A 295 5.71 7.08 -7.77
C ASN A 295 6.24 7.52 -9.16
N LEU A 296 5.46 8.32 -9.90
CA LEU A 296 5.91 8.93 -11.16
C LEU A 296 7.18 9.78 -10.96
N MET A 297 7.25 10.56 -9.88
CA MET A 297 8.43 11.38 -9.60
C MET A 297 9.67 10.55 -9.20
N ARG A 298 9.47 9.42 -8.51
CA ARG A 298 10.56 8.45 -8.27
C ARG A 298 11.03 7.83 -9.58
N MET A 299 10.11 7.43 -10.46
CA MET A 299 10.46 6.91 -11.78
C MET A 299 11.19 7.96 -12.62
N ASN A 300 10.74 9.20 -12.60
CA ASN A 300 11.38 10.30 -13.30
C ASN A 300 12.83 10.54 -12.83
N SER A 301 13.13 10.24 -11.57
CA SER A 301 14.50 10.29 -11.03
C SER A 301 15.40 9.15 -11.56
N LEU A 302 14.80 8.06 -12.06
CA LEU A 302 15.49 6.92 -12.67
C LEU A 302 15.55 7.05 -14.19
N LYS A 303 14.40 7.19 -14.86
CA LYS A 303 14.27 7.45 -16.30
C LYS A 303 13.35 8.65 -16.49
N ALA A 304 13.95 9.80 -16.77
CA ALA A 304 13.24 11.06 -16.87
C ALA A 304 12.31 11.11 -18.08
N LYS A 305 11.07 11.57 -17.87
CA LYS A 305 10.11 11.91 -18.92
C LYS A 305 9.31 13.13 -18.49
N ASP A 306 9.22 14.12 -19.37
CA ASP A 306 8.44 15.33 -19.10
C ASP A 306 6.97 14.99 -18.80
N SER A 307 6.42 13.99 -19.49
CA SER A 307 5.05 13.52 -19.27
C SER A 307 4.78 13.00 -17.86
N TYR A 308 5.77 12.37 -17.21
CA TYR A 308 5.67 11.93 -15.81
C TYR A 308 5.60 13.13 -14.87
N VAL A 309 6.44 14.14 -15.10
CA VAL A 309 6.46 15.37 -14.32
C VAL A 309 5.14 16.12 -14.49
N ASP A 310 4.67 16.26 -15.73
CA ASP A 310 3.43 16.95 -16.06
C ASP A 310 2.21 16.30 -15.38
N LEU A 311 2.11 14.97 -15.44
CA LEU A 311 1.02 14.23 -14.79
C LEU A 311 1.12 14.33 -13.26
N ALA A 312 2.30 14.18 -12.68
CA ALA A 312 2.49 14.29 -11.23
C ALA A 312 2.12 15.69 -10.73
N LYS A 313 2.53 16.76 -11.43
CA LYS A 313 2.14 18.14 -11.13
C LYS A 313 0.64 18.36 -11.28
N LYS A 314 0.05 17.87 -12.38
CA LYS A 314 -1.40 17.97 -12.61
C LYS A 314 -2.19 17.39 -11.44
N ILE A 315 -1.79 16.24 -10.92
CA ILE A 315 -2.39 15.65 -9.71
C ILE A 315 -2.14 16.54 -8.51
N ALA A 316 -0.88 16.87 -8.23
CA ALA A 316 -0.46 17.62 -7.04
C ALA A 316 -1.17 18.98 -6.91
N ASP A 317 -1.45 19.64 -8.03
CA ASP A 317 -2.10 20.94 -8.08
C ASP A 317 -3.63 20.85 -7.93
N LEU A 318 -4.25 19.77 -8.43
CA LEU A 318 -5.71 19.59 -8.33
C LEU A 318 -6.15 19.07 -6.96
N MET A 319 -5.41 18.10 -6.41
CA MET A 319 -5.84 17.33 -5.25
C MET A 319 -6.15 18.16 -3.99
N PRO A 320 -5.44 19.25 -3.65
CA PRO A 320 -5.79 20.07 -2.48
C PRO A 320 -7.23 20.57 -2.52
N ALA A 321 -7.70 21.05 -3.68
CA ALA A 321 -9.02 21.65 -3.81
C ALA A 321 -10.16 20.63 -3.72
N VAL A 322 -9.93 19.37 -4.11
CA VAL A 322 -10.99 18.37 -4.28
C VAL A 322 -10.90 17.18 -3.32
N GLY A 323 -9.73 16.94 -2.72
CA GLY A 323 -9.43 15.77 -1.90
C GLY A 323 -9.01 16.07 -0.46
N SER A 324 -8.74 17.33 -0.11
CA SER A 324 -8.28 17.70 1.23
C SER A 324 -9.24 18.60 1.99
N ASP A 325 -9.19 18.52 3.32
CA ASP A 325 -9.90 19.44 4.21
C ASP A 325 -9.08 20.70 4.39
N GLN A 326 -9.30 21.69 3.51
CA GLN A 326 -8.60 22.98 3.53
C GLN A 326 -8.89 23.82 4.79
N GLN A 327 -9.84 23.42 5.63
CA GLN A 327 -10.16 24.12 6.88
C GLN A 327 -9.47 23.48 8.09
N ARG A 328 -9.49 22.15 8.20
CA ARG A 328 -8.99 21.40 9.39
C ARG A 328 -7.71 20.61 9.13
N GLY A 329 -7.21 20.60 7.88
CA GLY A 329 -6.08 19.81 7.44
C GLY A 329 -6.42 18.34 7.19
N GLY A 330 -5.53 17.62 6.53
CA GLY A 330 -5.70 16.20 6.21
C GLY A 330 -6.54 15.94 4.95
N TRP A 331 -6.59 14.67 4.56
CA TRP A 331 -7.08 14.20 3.26
C TRP A 331 -8.24 13.24 3.44
N TYR A 332 -9.33 13.46 2.71
CA TYR A 332 -10.56 12.68 2.81
C TYR A 332 -10.39 11.25 2.30
N ASP A 333 -11.31 10.37 2.71
CA ASP A 333 -11.26 8.97 2.32
C ASP A 333 -11.62 8.71 0.86
N VAL A 334 -12.92 8.68 0.58
CA VAL A 334 -13.43 8.48 -0.77
C VAL A 334 -14.54 9.50 -1.03
N VAL A 335 -14.48 10.07 -2.23
CA VAL A 335 -15.43 11.09 -2.72
C VAL A 335 -16.04 10.67 -4.06
N GLU A 336 -17.22 11.18 -4.37
CA GLU A 336 -17.83 11.02 -5.71
C GLU A 336 -16.94 11.70 -6.77
N ARG A 337 -16.64 11.03 -7.88
CA ARG A 337 -15.69 11.54 -8.90
C ARG A 337 -16.18 12.77 -9.65
N VAL A 338 -17.50 12.91 -9.79
CA VAL A 338 -18.15 13.94 -10.60
C VAL A 338 -19.12 14.72 -9.71
N LEU A 339 -19.22 16.02 -9.97
CA LEU A 339 -20.20 16.89 -9.32
C LEU A 339 -21.61 16.61 -9.85
N GLY A 340 -22.60 16.57 -8.97
CA GLY A 340 -24.00 16.65 -9.40
C GLY A 340 -24.34 18.01 -10.00
N GLU A 341 -25.54 18.10 -10.59
CA GLU A 341 -26.09 19.38 -11.06
C GLU A 341 -26.10 20.41 -9.91
N ASP A 342 -25.55 21.59 -10.18
CA ASP A 342 -25.36 22.69 -9.22
C ASP A 342 -24.47 22.41 -7.99
N GLU A 343 -23.84 21.23 -7.89
CA GLU A 343 -22.91 20.92 -6.81
C GLU A 343 -21.57 21.64 -7.00
N LYS A 344 -21.00 22.15 -5.91
CA LYS A 344 -19.68 22.82 -5.89
C LYS A 344 -18.60 22.03 -5.17
N ILE A 345 -18.99 20.94 -4.52
CA ILE A 345 -18.11 20.08 -3.73
C ILE A 345 -18.40 18.62 -4.08
N HIS A 346 -17.35 17.83 -4.15
CA HIS A 346 -17.47 16.38 -4.31
C HIS A 346 -18.03 15.79 -3.01
N ARG A 347 -19.11 15.01 -3.11
CA ARG A 347 -19.78 14.41 -1.95
C ARG A 347 -18.92 13.31 -1.34
N PHE A 348 -18.90 13.23 -0.01
CA PHE A 348 -18.29 12.10 0.69
C PHE A 348 -19.09 10.83 0.46
N VAL A 349 -18.41 9.72 0.22
CA VAL A 349 -19.05 8.41 0.00
C VAL A 349 -19.56 7.80 1.31
N TRP A 350 -18.78 7.96 2.38
CA TRP A 350 -19.16 7.49 3.71
C TRP A 350 -19.46 8.69 4.61
N HIS A 351 -18.42 9.22 5.24
CA HIS A 351 -18.44 10.40 6.08
C HIS A 351 -17.12 11.15 5.87
N ASP A 352 -16.91 12.21 6.64
CA ASP A 352 -15.72 13.06 6.61
C ASP A 352 -14.46 12.38 7.21
N ARG A 353 -14.39 11.03 7.21
CA ARG A 353 -13.19 10.32 7.67
C ARG A 353 -12.00 10.59 6.78
N LYS A 354 -10.86 10.46 7.43
CA LYS A 354 -9.52 10.53 6.87
C LYS A 354 -8.82 9.24 7.30
N ALA A 355 -8.29 8.49 6.34
CA ALA A 355 -7.57 7.25 6.59
C ALA A 355 -6.07 7.52 6.67
N TRP A 356 -5.36 6.80 7.56
CA TRP A 356 -3.93 7.04 7.85
C TRP A 356 -3.07 6.95 6.59
N TRP A 357 -3.26 5.88 5.83
CA TRP A 357 -2.43 5.55 4.67
C TRP A 357 -2.49 6.62 3.57
N GLN A 358 -3.61 7.33 3.45
CA GLN A 358 -3.75 8.41 2.48
C GLN A 358 -3.03 9.68 2.90
N GLN A 359 -2.93 9.92 4.21
CA GLN A 359 -2.11 11.00 4.72
C GLN A 359 -0.64 10.71 4.41
N GLU A 360 -0.22 9.45 4.56
CA GLU A 360 1.14 9.06 4.19
C GLU A 360 1.41 9.18 2.69
N GLN A 361 0.44 8.85 1.83
CA GLN A 361 0.60 9.08 0.39
C GLN A 361 0.78 10.56 0.05
N SER A 362 0.07 11.47 0.73
CA SER A 362 0.22 12.91 0.49
C SER A 362 1.52 13.48 1.08
N ILE A 363 1.96 13.00 2.25
CA ILE A 363 3.27 13.31 2.83
C ILE A 363 4.38 12.93 1.82
N LEU A 364 4.36 11.69 1.34
CA LEU A 364 5.34 11.20 0.37
C LEU A 364 5.30 12.02 -0.93
N ALA A 365 4.10 12.25 -1.49
CA ALA A 365 3.95 13.02 -2.72
C ALA A 365 4.54 14.41 -2.61
N TYR A 366 4.12 15.18 -1.63
CA TYR A 366 4.53 16.57 -1.55
C TYR A 366 5.99 16.75 -1.13
N TYR A 367 6.54 15.90 -0.24
CA TYR A 367 7.97 15.97 0.06
C TYR A 367 8.83 15.55 -1.13
N ILE A 368 8.44 14.52 -1.90
CA ILE A 368 9.18 14.09 -3.10
C ILE A 368 9.11 15.18 -4.18
N LEU A 369 7.92 15.72 -4.45
CA LEU A 369 7.72 16.81 -5.41
C LEU A 369 8.51 18.07 -5.01
N ALA A 370 8.41 18.49 -3.74
CA ALA A 370 9.19 19.62 -3.23
C ALA A 370 10.71 19.35 -3.33
N GLY A 371 11.14 18.13 -3.05
CA GLY A 371 12.53 17.72 -3.14
C GLY A 371 13.09 17.78 -4.56
N ILE A 372 12.30 17.38 -5.56
CA ILE A 372 12.73 17.31 -6.97
C ILE A 372 12.52 18.65 -7.67
N LEU A 373 11.34 19.24 -7.56
CA LEU A 373 10.94 20.44 -8.30
C LEU A 373 11.31 21.74 -7.60
N LYS A 374 11.64 21.68 -6.29
CA LYS A 374 12.00 22.85 -5.47
C LYS A 374 10.91 23.92 -5.40
N GLU A 375 9.64 23.53 -5.58
CA GLU A 375 8.50 24.45 -5.48
C GLU A 375 8.07 24.63 -4.01
N PRO A 376 8.08 25.87 -3.47
CA PRO A 376 7.77 26.12 -2.05
C PRO A 376 6.35 25.71 -1.65
N GLU A 377 5.40 25.75 -2.59
CA GLU A 377 4.00 25.39 -2.32
C GLU A 377 3.84 23.90 -2.01
N TYR A 378 4.55 23.03 -2.72
CA TYR A 378 4.57 21.60 -2.39
C TYR A 378 5.21 21.36 -1.02
N HIS A 379 6.22 22.13 -0.64
CA HIS A 379 6.79 22.02 0.71
C HIS A 379 5.79 22.42 1.81
N ARG A 380 5.01 23.48 1.58
CA ARG A 380 3.90 23.88 2.48
C ARG A 380 2.87 22.76 2.62
N LEU A 381 2.42 22.17 1.50
CA LEU A 381 1.45 21.08 1.50
C LEU A 381 1.99 19.81 2.19
N ALA A 382 3.28 19.51 2.03
CA ALA A 382 3.93 18.41 2.74
C ALA A 382 3.91 18.61 4.26
N ARG A 383 4.24 19.82 4.72
CA ARG A 383 4.19 20.20 6.15
C ARG A 383 2.77 20.11 6.70
N GLU A 384 1.77 20.52 5.94
CA GLU A 384 0.36 20.44 6.37
C GLU A 384 -0.13 19.00 6.48
N ALA A 385 0.22 18.15 5.52
CA ALA A 385 -0.09 16.72 5.58
C ALA A 385 0.60 16.04 6.77
N ALA A 386 1.90 16.30 6.96
CA ALA A 386 2.68 15.77 8.07
C ALA A 386 2.16 16.28 9.42
N ALA A 387 1.77 17.55 9.52
CA ALA A 387 1.21 18.13 10.72
C ALA A 387 -0.10 17.43 11.11
N PHE A 388 -1.00 17.20 10.15
CA PHE A 388 -2.27 16.51 10.42
C PHE A 388 -2.04 15.07 10.88
N TYR A 389 -1.16 14.32 10.20
CA TYR A 389 -0.83 12.94 10.56
C TYR A 389 -0.30 12.86 12.00
N ASN A 390 0.75 13.63 12.30
CA ASN A 390 1.42 13.57 13.61
C ASN A 390 0.55 14.09 14.75
N ALA A 391 -0.46 14.93 14.46
CA ALA A 391 -1.38 15.44 15.46
C ALA A 391 -2.49 14.46 15.85
N TRP A 392 -2.94 13.60 14.93
CA TRP A 392 -4.21 12.87 15.09
C TRP A 392 -4.14 11.36 14.90
N PHE A 393 -3.14 10.85 14.18
CA PHE A 393 -3.09 9.43 13.82
C PHE A 393 -2.25 8.58 14.76
N LEU A 394 -1.23 9.16 15.41
CA LEU A 394 -0.36 8.43 16.32
C LEU A 394 -1.10 8.16 17.64
N ASP A 395 -1.21 6.89 18.01
CA ASP A 395 -1.77 6.48 19.29
C ASP A 395 -0.67 6.57 20.36
N THR A 396 -0.64 7.71 21.05
CA THR A 396 0.38 7.99 22.07
C THR A 396 0.10 7.33 23.43
N GLU A 397 -1.07 6.69 23.59
CA GLU A 397 -1.45 6.00 24.83
C GLU A 397 -1.07 4.52 24.78
N ASP A 398 -1.55 3.80 23.77
CA ASP A 398 -1.34 2.36 23.63
C ASP A 398 -0.25 2.00 22.60
N GLY A 399 0.02 2.90 21.64
CA GLY A 399 0.95 2.67 20.53
C GLY A 399 0.28 2.31 19.20
N GLY A 400 1.07 2.36 18.13
CA GLY A 400 0.60 2.15 16.76
C GLY A 400 -0.07 3.40 16.15
N VAL A 401 -0.88 3.18 15.12
CA VAL A 401 -1.60 4.23 14.39
C VAL A 401 -3.11 3.95 14.38
N TYR A 402 -3.95 4.98 14.55
CA TYR A 402 -5.39 4.87 14.34
C TYR A 402 -5.69 4.67 12.85
N PHE A 403 -6.61 3.79 12.50
CA PHE A 403 -6.87 3.55 11.07
C PHE A 403 -7.60 4.72 10.40
N ASN A 404 -8.61 5.24 11.08
CA ASN A 404 -9.42 6.37 10.63
C ASN A 404 -9.54 7.41 11.74
N VAL A 405 -9.57 8.68 11.36
CA VAL A 405 -10.02 9.79 12.21
C VAL A 405 -11.13 10.56 11.50
N LEU A 406 -12.03 11.15 12.27
CA LEU A 406 -13.02 12.11 11.76
C LEU A 406 -12.34 13.42 11.37
N ALA A 407 -13.05 14.32 10.67
CA ALA A 407 -12.45 15.58 10.23
C ALA A 407 -11.91 16.46 11.36
N ASN A 408 -12.43 16.28 12.59
CA ASN A 408 -11.99 16.97 13.80
C ASN A 408 -10.84 16.25 14.54
N GLY A 409 -10.31 15.15 14.00
CA GLY A 409 -9.19 14.40 14.57
C GLY A 409 -9.57 13.33 15.60
N ILE A 410 -10.85 13.17 15.94
CA ILE A 410 -11.29 12.11 16.85
C ILE A 410 -11.14 10.75 16.16
N PRO A 411 -10.51 9.75 16.81
CA PRO A 411 -10.43 8.39 16.28
C PRO A 411 -11.82 7.84 15.95
N PHE A 412 -11.97 7.35 14.72
CA PHE A 412 -13.18 6.67 14.30
C PHE A 412 -13.01 5.18 14.59
N LEU A 413 -13.76 4.69 15.59
CA LEU A 413 -13.67 3.33 16.12
C LEU A 413 -14.95 2.52 15.85
N ALA A 414 -15.80 3.01 14.96
CA ALA A 414 -17.07 2.36 14.67
C ALA A 414 -16.84 1.31 13.58
N SER A 415 -17.06 0.03 13.94
CA SER A 415 -16.88 -1.21 13.17
C SER A 415 -15.60 -1.98 13.55
N GLY A 416 -15.75 -3.21 14.02
CA GLY A 416 -14.64 -4.10 14.44
C GLY A 416 -13.60 -4.45 13.35
N ASN A 417 -13.75 -3.94 12.13
CA ASN A 417 -12.78 -4.08 11.03
C ASN A 417 -11.77 -2.93 10.95
N GLU A 418 -11.95 -1.84 11.71
CA GLU A 418 -11.12 -0.63 11.60
C GLU A 418 -9.79 -0.71 12.37
N ARG A 419 -9.51 -1.82 13.04
CA ARG A 419 -8.14 -2.22 13.42
C ARG A 419 -7.98 -3.74 13.55
N GLY A 420 -9.02 -4.50 13.20
CA GLY A 420 -9.06 -5.95 13.34
C GLY A 420 -8.15 -6.69 12.37
N LYS A 421 -7.21 -6.01 11.71
CA LYS A 421 -6.17 -6.61 10.89
C LYS A 421 -4.90 -5.79 11.15
N GLY A 422 -4.11 -6.21 12.13
CA GLY A 422 -2.74 -5.81 12.37
C GLY A 422 -2.01 -5.74 11.04
N ASP A 423 -1.89 -4.50 10.58
CA ASP A 423 -1.18 -4.03 9.40
C ASP A 423 -1.67 -4.56 8.04
N ARG A 424 -2.95 -4.27 7.74
CA ARG A 424 -3.34 -4.00 6.35
C ARG A 424 -2.97 -2.58 5.93
N LYS A 425 -1.68 -2.32 5.68
CA LYS A 425 -1.14 -1.58 4.52
C LYS A 425 0.35 -1.36 4.62
#